data_AF-A0A3M4L301-F1
#
_entry.id   AF-A0A3M4L301-F1
#
_cell.length_a   1.000
_cell.length_b   1.000
_cell.length_c   1.000
_cell.angle_alpha   90.00
_cell.angle_beta   90.00
_cell.angle_gamma   90.00
#
_symmetry.space_group_name_H-M   'P 1'
#
loop_
_entity.id
_entity.type
_entity.pdbx_description
1 polymer ?
#
loop_
_entity_poly.entity_id
_entity_poly.type
_entity_poly.pdbx_seq_one_letter_code
_entity_poly.pdbx_strand_id
1 'polypeptide(L)'
;MEMVGSQVQGFSNSVIVPMAACDIEDIPSVPGIYAYYISFLSRRSLGLFRGGNISEQDILSAKLILARKFKQFLALRKERRYEGSVRDAQRYSHIAPSYSIRLEEDFVAAPVDALLAMSDSSFLNAVDILESTLLLQSPVYVGIAIEQTLQDRCLQHRSDFYNGSSSSGFGSRLKKFGFEWTDLVFVASPSRAYGNELREVEKAVQLLINPILGLR
;
A
#
# COMPACT_ATOMS: atom_id res chain seq x y z
N MET A 1 33.87 -31.97 4.41
CA MET A 1 33.12 -30.91 5.12
C MET A 1 33.22 -29.68 4.23
N GLU A 2 32.37 -29.62 3.21
CA GLU A 2 32.35 -28.52 2.24
C GLU A 2 31.24 -27.56 2.65
N MET A 3 31.63 -26.31 2.92
CA MET A 3 30.70 -25.22 3.15
C MET A 3 30.13 -24.78 1.81
N VAL A 4 28.88 -25.18 1.53
CA VAL A 4 28.11 -24.65 0.41
C VAL A 4 27.69 -23.23 0.78
N GLY A 5 28.52 -22.26 0.36
CA GLY A 5 28.14 -20.86 0.30
C GLY A 5 27.08 -20.66 -0.77
N SER A 6 25.82 -20.66 -0.36
CA SER A 6 24.71 -20.16 -1.17
C SER A 6 24.83 -18.64 -1.29
N GLN A 7 25.49 -18.18 -2.35
CA GLN A 7 25.37 -16.78 -2.78
C GLN A 7 23.99 -16.60 -3.41
N VAL A 8 23.06 -16.01 -2.66
CA VAL A 8 21.84 -15.45 -3.24
C VAL A 8 22.25 -14.16 -3.96
N GLN A 9 22.62 -14.27 -5.24
CA GLN A 9 22.77 -13.10 -6.12
C GLN A 9 21.40 -12.43 -6.27
N GLY A 10 21.28 -11.25 -5.67
CA GLY A 10 20.05 -10.47 -5.61
C GLY A 10 19.66 -9.95 -6.99
N PHE A 11 18.61 -10.53 -7.56
CA PHE A 11 17.79 -9.84 -8.56
C PHE A 11 16.84 -8.90 -7.85
N SER A 12 17.26 -7.66 -7.61
CA SER A 12 16.30 -6.58 -7.40
C SER A 12 16.91 -5.26 -7.85
N ASN A 13 16.58 -4.87 -9.09
CA ASN A 13 16.72 -3.48 -9.52
C ASN A 13 15.65 -2.57 -8.88
N SER A 14 14.86 -3.09 -7.94
CA SER A 14 13.81 -2.34 -7.26
C SER A 14 14.39 -1.53 -6.11
N VAL A 15 13.97 -0.28 -6.02
CA VAL A 15 14.26 0.64 -4.92
C VAL A 15 13.06 0.68 -3.99
N ILE A 16 13.32 0.63 -2.68
CA ILE A 16 12.31 0.73 -1.62
C ILE A 16 12.67 1.93 -0.77
N VAL A 17 11.84 2.98 -0.81
CA VAL A 17 12.08 4.23 -0.09
C VAL A 17 10.94 4.46 0.91
N PRO A 18 11.21 4.40 2.22
CA PRO A 18 10.26 4.87 3.22
C PRO A 18 10.08 6.40 3.11
N MET A 19 8.85 6.87 2.94
CA MET A 19 8.58 8.30 2.78
C MET A 19 8.84 9.10 4.08
N ALA A 20 8.99 8.43 5.21
CA ALA A 20 9.43 9.02 6.48
C ALA A 20 10.92 9.42 6.50
N ALA A 21 11.74 8.90 5.59
CA ALA A 21 13.17 9.18 5.56
C ALA A 21 13.53 10.42 4.72
N CYS A 22 12.59 10.96 3.92
CA CYS A 22 12.82 12.08 2.99
C CYS A 22 13.90 11.84 1.91
N ASP A 23 14.39 10.60 1.76
CA ASP A 23 15.45 10.21 0.81
C ASP A 23 14.91 10.09 -0.63
N ILE A 24 14.34 11.17 -1.16
CA ILE A 24 13.84 11.24 -2.55
C ILE A 24 15.00 11.15 -3.55
N GLU A 25 16.23 11.47 -3.12
CA GLU A 25 17.45 11.36 -3.92
C GLU A 25 17.77 9.90 -4.31
N ASP A 26 17.31 8.92 -3.51
CA ASP A 26 17.50 7.50 -3.81
C ASP A 26 16.54 6.99 -4.89
N ILE A 27 15.51 7.78 -5.25
CA ILE A 27 14.56 7.40 -6.29
C ILE A 27 15.18 7.61 -7.67
N PRO A 28 15.23 6.59 -8.54
CA PRO A 28 15.86 6.70 -9.85
C PRO A 28 15.22 7.78 -10.74
N SER A 29 16.03 8.65 -11.34
CA SER A 29 15.59 9.65 -12.32
C SER A 29 15.42 9.05 -13.74
N VAL A 30 14.71 7.93 -13.84
CA VAL A 30 14.42 7.22 -15.11
C VAL A 30 12.96 6.75 -15.17
N PRO A 31 12.42 6.43 -16.36
CA PRO A 31 11.11 5.78 -16.51
C PRO A 31 11.03 4.41 -15.81
N GLY A 32 9.81 4.01 -15.45
CA GLY A 32 9.60 2.72 -14.79
C GLY A 32 8.22 2.52 -14.21
N ILE A 33 8.08 1.48 -13.40
CA ILE A 33 6.86 1.17 -12.66
C ILE A 33 7.09 1.42 -11.17
N TYR A 34 6.06 1.88 -10.47
CA TYR A 34 6.09 2.11 -9.03
C TYR A 34 4.79 1.71 -8.35
N ALA A 35 4.88 1.50 -7.04
CA ALA A 35 3.77 1.23 -6.16
C ALA A 35 3.95 1.95 -4.83
N TYR A 36 2.83 2.33 -4.21
CA TYR A 36 2.79 2.84 -2.84
C TYR A 36 2.17 1.81 -1.91
N TYR A 37 2.89 1.44 -0.86
CA TYR A 37 2.41 0.60 0.23
C TYR A 37 2.15 1.45 1.47
N ILE A 38 1.20 1.03 2.31
CA ILE A 38 0.94 1.66 3.61
C ILE A 38 1.75 0.93 4.69
N SER A 39 2.65 1.66 5.34
CA SER A 39 3.55 1.20 6.39
C SER A 39 3.36 1.98 7.70
N PHE A 40 2.13 2.02 8.24
CA PHE A 40 1.88 2.61 9.57
C PHE A 40 2.23 1.68 10.73
N LEU A 41 2.65 0.44 10.44
CA LEU A 41 2.92 -0.62 11.42
C LEU A 41 4.36 -0.57 11.97
N SER A 42 5.17 0.42 11.60
CA SER A 42 6.54 0.51 12.10
C SER A 42 6.58 0.97 13.56
N ARG A 43 7.60 0.51 14.30
CA ARG A 43 7.89 1.08 15.63
C ARG A 43 8.02 2.60 15.57
N ARG A 44 8.59 3.15 14.49
CA ARG A 44 8.77 4.60 14.29
C ARG A 44 7.44 5.34 14.16
N SER A 45 6.53 4.86 13.33
CA SER A 45 5.19 5.45 13.14
C SER A 45 4.32 5.33 14.39
N LEU A 46 4.61 4.37 15.27
CA LEU A 46 3.93 4.19 16.55
C LEU A 46 4.59 4.97 17.72
N GLY A 47 5.67 5.72 17.47
CA GLY A 47 6.36 6.50 18.50
C GLY A 47 7.31 5.68 19.40
N LEU A 48 7.58 4.43 19.03
CA LEU A 48 8.40 3.47 19.80
C LEU A 48 9.90 3.50 19.42
N PHE A 49 10.36 4.56 18.74
CA PHE A 49 11.72 4.64 18.15
C PHE A 49 12.82 5.09 19.14
N ARG A 50 12.53 5.23 20.43
CA ARG A 50 13.55 5.67 21.39
C ARG A 50 14.27 4.45 21.96
N GLY A 51 15.59 4.36 21.76
CA GLY A 51 16.47 3.32 22.31
C GLY A 51 16.62 3.31 23.84
N GLY A 52 15.61 3.79 24.57
CA GLY A 52 15.48 3.65 26.01
C GLY A 52 14.45 2.57 26.36
N ASN A 53 14.22 2.36 27.66
CA ASN A 53 13.15 1.49 28.12
C ASN A 53 11.80 2.06 27.68
N ILE A 54 11.08 1.31 26.83
CA ILE A 54 9.72 1.63 26.41
C ILE A 54 8.82 1.50 27.64
N SER A 55 8.12 2.57 28.03
CA SER A 55 7.21 2.56 29.17
C SER A 55 5.84 1.95 28.79
N GLU A 56 5.09 1.48 29.78
CA GLU A 56 3.70 1.01 29.58
C GLU A 56 2.84 2.10 28.94
N GLN A 57 3.09 3.38 29.28
CA GLN A 57 2.37 4.52 28.71
C GLN A 57 2.68 4.72 27.21
N ASP A 58 3.91 4.44 26.78
CA ASP A 58 4.31 4.49 25.37
C ASP A 58 3.60 3.38 24.58
N ILE A 59 3.50 2.18 25.17
CA ILE A 59 2.83 1.03 24.56
C ILE A 59 1.33 1.27 24.45
N LEU A 60 0.71 1.80 25.51
CA LEU A 60 -0.71 2.20 25.47
C LEU A 60 -0.96 3.23 24.36
N SER A 61 -0.09 4.23 24.26
CA SER A 61 -0.18 5.25 23.20
C SER A 61 -0.02 4.65 21.80
N ALA A 62 0.93 3.73 21.62
CA ALA A 62 1.13 3.00 20.38
C ALA A 62 -0.10 2.16 20.00
N LYS A 63 -0.71 1.44 20.96
CA LYS A 63 -1.95 0.68 20.77
C LYS A 63 -3.09 1.57 20.29
N LEU A 64 -3.26 2.76 20.88
CA LEU A 64 -4.28 3.73 20.46
C LEU A 64 -4.03 4.29 19.04
N ILE A 65 -2.77 4.63 18.72
CA ILE A 65 -2.39 5.09 17.38
C ILE A 65 -2.67 4.00 16.35
N LEU A 66 -2.29 2.76 16.66
CA LEU A 66 -2.47 1.60 15.82
C LEU A 66 -3.95 1.32 15.55
N ALA A 67 -4.79 1.34 16.59
CA ALA A 67 -6.23 1.17 16.46
C ALA A 67 -6.86 2.19 15.49
N ARG A 68 -6.46 3.46 15.63
CA ARG A 68 -6.90 4.54 14.72
C ARG A 68 -6.44 4.29 13.29
N LYS A 69 -5.17 3.95 13.06
CA LYS A 69 -4.60 3.71 11.72
C LYS A 69 -5.24 2.48 11.06
N PHE A 70 -5.51 1.42 11.80
CA PHE A 70 -6.26 0.26 11.29
C PHE A 70 -7.68 0.65 10.87
N LYS A 71 -8.40 1.45 11.66
CA LYS A 71 -9.73 1.92 11.27
C LYS A 71 -9.69 2.74 9.97
N GLN A 72 -8.68 3.59 9.80
CA GLN A 72 -8.45 4.34 8.56
C GLN A 72 -8.15 3.41 7.38
N PHE A 73 -7.34 2.37 7.59
CA PHE A 73 -7.01 1.37 6.56
C PHE A 73 -8.21 0.54 6.13
N LEU A 74 -9.03 0.08 7.08
CA LEU A 74 -10.27 -0.61 6.77
C LEU A 74 -11.24 0.31 6.02
N ALA A 75 -11.35 1.58 6.41
CA ALA A 75 -12.17 2.55 5.68
C ALA A 75 -11.67 2.78 4.24
N LEU A 76 -10.35 2.83 4.03
CA LEU A 76 -9.76 2.92 2.70
C LEU A 76 -10.06 1.68 1.86
N ARG A 77 -10.00 0.47 2.45
CA ARG A 77 -10.35 -0.78 1.76
C ARG A 77 -11.79 -0.78 1.26
N LYS A 78 -12.73 -0.18 2.00
CA LYS A 78 -14.14 -0.05 1.60
C LYS A 78 -14.39 0.84 0.37
N GLU A 79 -13.39 1.62 -0.08
CA GLU A 79 -13.50 2.33 -1.36
C GLU A 79 -13.57 1.38 -2.56
N ARG A 80 -13.14 0.13 -2.39
CA ARG A 80 -13.35 -0.91 -3.39
C ARG A 80 -14.82 -1.26 -3.46
N ARG A 81 -15.42 -0.82 -4.56
CA ARG A 81 -16.76 -1.22 -4.96
C ARG A 81 -16.63 -2.19 -6.12
N TYR A 82 -17.21 -3.37 -5.96
CA TYR A 82 -17.32 -4.30 -7.06
C TYR A 82 -18.65 -4.05 -7.75
N GLU A 83 -18.58 -3.60 -8.99
CA GLU A 83 -19.75 -3.46 -9.86
C GLU A 83 -19.67 -4.54 -10.94
N GLY A 84 -20.78 -5.23 -11.16
CA GLY A 84 -20.84 -6.29 -12.14
C GLY A 84 -22.25 -6.50 -12.65
N SER A 85 -22.36 -7.36 -13.66
CA SER A 85 -23.66 -7.82 -14.12
C SER A 85 -23.70 -9.34 -14.19
N VAL A 86 -24.81 -9.91 -13.74
CA VAL A 86 -25.11 -11.34 -13.88
C VAL A 86 -26.15 -11.49 -14.96
N ARG A 87 -25.86 -12.30 -15.97
CA ARG A 87 -26.79 -12.63 -17.05
C ARG A 87 -27.28 -14.05 -16.88
N ASP A 88 -28.59 -14.25 -16.99
CA ASP A 88 -29.16 -15.59 -17.01
C ASP A 88 -28.95 -16.20 -18.40
N ALA A 89 -27.99 -17.13 -18.50
CA ALA A 89 -27.63 -17.77 -19.76
C ALA A 89 -28.65 -18.83 -20.24
N GLN A 90 -29.60 -19.25 -19.39
CA GLN A 90 -30.47 -20.41 -19.67
C GLN A 90 -31.90 -20.05 -20.06
N ARG A 91 -32.39 -18.83 -19.77
CA ARG A 91 -33.83 -18.57 -19.90
C ARG A 91 -34.37 -18.28 -21.30
N TYR A 92 -33.70 -17.53 -22.17
CA TYR A 92 -34.12 -17.33 -23.57
C TYR A 92 -32.93 -16.81 -24.39
N SER A 93 -32.60 -17.41 -25.55
CA SER A 93 -31.41 -17.01 -26.32
C SER A 93 -31.48 -15.60 -26.94
N HIS A 94 -32.65 -14.95 -26.89
CA HIS A 94 -32.92 -13.62 -27.47
C HIS A 94 -33.36 -12.58 -26.43
N ILE A 95 -33.71 -12.98 -25.20
CA ILE A 95 -34.15 -12.09 -24.12
C ILE A 95 -33.56 -12.60 -22.79
N ALA A 96 -32.24 -12.46 -22.63
CA ALA A 96 -31.56 -12.80 -21.40
C ALA A 96 -31.62 -11.60 -20.43
N PRO A 97 -32.31 -11.70 -19.28
CA PRO A 97 -32.28 -10.64 -18.27
C PRO A 97 -30.86 -10.47 -17.72
N SER A 98 -30.45 -9.22 -17.54
CA SER A 98 -29.18 -8.83 -16.95
C SER A 98 -29.45 -8.10 -15.64
N TYR A 99 -28.88 -8.59 -14.55
CA TYR A 99 -28.97 -7.99 -13.23
C TYR A 99 -27.70 -7.21 -12.94
N SER A 100 -27.82 -5.98 -12.46
CA SER A 100 -26.67 -5.21 -11.95
C SER A 100 -26.45 -5.52 -10.48
N ILE A 101 -25.21 -5.81 -10.11
CA ILE A 101 -24.81 -6.10 -8.72
C ILE A 101 -23.76 -5.07 -8.31
N ARG A 102 -23.96 -4.52 -7.11
CA ARG A 102 -22.96 -3.73 -6.39
C ARG A 102 -22.62 -4.42 -5.08
N LEU A 103 -21.36 -4.77 -4.88
CA LEU A 103 -20.86 -5.36 -3.64
C LEU A 103 -19.89 -4.39 -2.97
N GLU A 104 -19.97 -4.34 -1.65
CA GLU A 104 -19.05 -3.61 -0.78
C GLU A 104 -18.33 -4.63 0.13
N GLU A 105 -17.05 -4.39 0.42
CA GLU A 105 -16.30 -5.22 1.38
C GLU A 105 -16.62 -4.77 2.81
N ASP A 106 -16.99 -5.73 3.67
CA ASP A 106 -17.06 -5.51 5.11
C ASP A 106 -15.98 -6.32 5.83
N PHE A 107 -15.37 -5.69 6.83
CA PHE A 107 -14.26 -6.23 7.59
C PHE A 107 -14.64 -6.33 9.07
N VAL A 108 -14.33 -7.48 9.67
CA VAL A 108 -14.51 -7.70 11.10
C VAL A 108 -13.25 -7.19 11.83
N ALA A 109 -13.44 -6.43 12.91
CA ALA A 109 -12.33 -5.84 13.67
C ALA A 109 -11.61 -6.83 14.62
N ALA A 110 -12.18 -8.01 14.83
CA ALA A 110 -11.71 -9.00 15.81
C ALA A 110 -10.19 -9.32 15.75
N PRO A 111 -9.52 -9.44 14.59
CA PRO A 111 -8.08 -9.65 14.55
C PRO A 111 -7.27 -8.46 15.10
N VAL A 112 -7.76 -7.23 14.88
CA VAL A 112 -7.15 -6.00 15.41
C VAL A 112 -7.38 -5.92 16.91
N ASP A 113 -8.60 -6.22 17.38
CA ASP A 113 -8.92 -6.22 18.81
C ASP A 113 -8.06 -7.25 19.58
N ALA A 114 -7.87 -8.44 18.99
CA ALA A 114 -6.99 -9.47 19.55
C ALA A 114 -5.53 -9.02 19.63
N LEU A 115 -5.02 -8.33 18.60
CA LEU A 115 -3.68 -7.75 18.60
C LEU A 115 -3.51 -6.70 19.71
N LEU A 116 -4.51 -5.83 19.89
CA LEU A 116 -4.47 -4.76 20.90
C LEU A 116 -4.60 -5.29 22.33
N ALA A 117 -5.28 -6.43 22.51
CA ALA A 117 -5.44 -7.12 23.80
C ALA A 117 -4.21 -7.95 24.22
N MET A 118 -3.21 -8.10 23.35
CA MET A 118 -1.98 -8.82 23.68
C MET A 118 -1.22 -8.14 24.85
N SER A 119 -0.48 -8.97 25.59
CA SER A 119 0.52 -8.47 26.55
C SER A 119 1.51 -7.55 25.85
N ASP A 120 2.12 -6.63 26.58
CA ASP A 120 2.99 -5.60 26.01
C ASP A 120 4.20 -6.16 25.24
N SER A 121 4.84 -7.22 25.76
CA SER A 121 5.94 -7.90 25.06
C SER A 121 5.46 -8.60 23.78
N SER A 122 4.31 -9.28 23.83
CA SER A 122 3.71 -9.93 22.67
C SER A 122 3.27 -8.92 21.60
N PHE A 123 2.72 -7.79 22.03
CA PHE A 123 2.31 -6.70 21.15
C PHE A 123 3.51 -6.15 20.38
N LEU A 124 4.62 -5.84 21.06
CA LEU A 124 5.84 -5.34 20.41
C LEU A 124 6.40 -6.34 19.39
N ASN A 125 6.46 -7.62 19.76
CA ASN A 125 6.90 -8.66 18.83
C ASN A 125 5.95 -8.82 17.63
N ALA A 126 4.64 -8.72 17.84
CA ALA A 126 3.65 -8.78 16.76
C ALA A 126 3.79 -7.59 15.80
N VAL A 127 4.06 -6.40 16.31
CA VAL A 127 4.35 -5.20 15.49
C VAL A 127 5.57 -5.44 14.60
N ASP A 128 6.66 -5.99 15.14
CA ASP A 128 7.87 -6.27 14.35
C ASP A 128 7.62 -7.31 13.25
N ILE A 129 6.88 -8.37 13.56
CA ILE A 129 6.50 -9.39 12.58
C ILE A 129 5.66 -8.75 11.47
N LEU A 130 4.63 -7.98 11.83
CA LEU A 130 3.76 -7.33 10.86
C LEU A 130 4.53 -6.36 9.96
N GLU A 131 5.42 -5.54 10.53
CA GLU A 131 6.30 -4.64 9.78
C GLU A 131 7.17 -5.41 8.77
N SER A 132 7.76 -6.54 9.17
CA SER A 132 8.60 -7.37 8.28
C SER A 132 7.84 -7.98 7.09
N THR A 133 6.51 -8.08 7.19
CA THR A 133 5.63 -8.65 6.17
C THR A 133 4.94 -7.61 5.29
N LEU A 134 5.29 -6.33 5.42
CA LEU A 134 4.65 -5.21 4.73
C LEU A 134 4.45 -5.44 3.22
N LEU A 135 5.48 -5.92 2.52
CA LEU A 135 5.45 -6.09 1.06
C LEU A 135 4.58 -7.26 0.59
N LEU A 136 4.04 -8.08 1.51
CA LEU A 136 3.05 -9.11 1.19
C LEU A 136 1.64 -8.53 1.04
N GLN A 137 1.42 -7.29 1.49
CA GLN A 137 0.12 -6.63 1.40
C GLN A 137 -0.10 -6.06 0.00
N SER A 138 -1.36 -6.00 -0.45
CA SER A 138 -1.69 -5.25 -1.67
C SER A 138 -1.29 -3.78 -1.51
N PRO A 139 -0.57 -3.18 -2.48
CA PRO A 139 -0.28 -1.76 -2.41
C PRO A 139 -1.57 -0.95 -2.53
N VAL A 140 -1.51 0.31 -2.10
CA VAL A 140 -2.62 1.23 -2.26
C VAL A 140 -2.75 1.65 -3.71
N TYR A 141 -1.64 1.88 -4.39
CA TYR A 141 -1.63 2.42 -5.74
C TYR A 141 -0.45 1.86 -6.51
N VAL A 142 -0.65 1.67 -7.81
CA VAL A 142 0.37 1.30 -8.78
C VAL A 142 0.27 2.30 -9.91
N GLY A 143 1.42 2.75 -10.41
CA GLY A 143 1.49 3.60 -11.58
C GLY A 143 2.78 3.41 -12.35
N ILE A 144 2.84 4.05 -13.52
CA ILE A 144 4.05 4.12 -14.34
C ILE A 144 4.52 5.55 -14.52
N ALA A 145 5.79 5.68 -14.84
CA ALA A 145 6.45 6.91 -15.23
C ALA A 145 6.96 6.71 -16.67
N ILE A 146 6.31 7.36 -17.65
CA ILE A 146 6.69 7.29 -19.09
C ILE A 146 7.34 8.61 -19.49
N GLU A 147 6.56 9.70 -19.51
CA GLU A 147 7.01 11.04 -19.93
C GLU A 147 7.79 11.78 -18.84
N GLN A 148 7.80 11.22 -17.64
CA GLN A 148 8.42 11.76 -16.44
C GLN A 148 9.28 10.66 -15.81
N THR A 149 10.23 11.04 -14.95
CA THR A 149 11.00 10.07 -14.19
C THR A 149 10.19 9.51 -13.01
N LEU A 150 10.61 8.38 -12.45
CA LEU A 150 10.04 7.84 -11.21
C LEU A 150 10.14 8.86 -10.06
N GLN A 151 11.25 9.58 -9.98
CA GLN A 151 11.47 10.64 -9.00
C GLN A 151 10.47 11.79 -9.18
N ASP A 152 10.28 12.28 -10.40
CA ASP A 152 9.30 13.34 -10.70
C ASP A 152 7.87 12.93 -10.35
N ARG A 153 7.48 11.68 -10.68
CA ARG A 153 6.17 11.15 -10.31
C ARG A 153 5.98 11.06 -8.81
N CYS A 154 7.00 10.66 -8.06
CA CYS A 154 6.93 10.65 -6.60
C CYS A 154 6.73 12.06 -6.04
N LEU A 155 7.49 13.04 -6.53
CA LEU A 155 7.37 14.45 -6.14
C LEU A 155 6.01 15.04 -6.49
N GLN A 156 5.46 14.69 -7.66
CA GLN A 156 4.12 15.09 -8.07
C GLN A 156 3.07 14.55 -7.10
N HIS A 157 3.08 13.25 -6.80
CA HIS A 157 2.15 12.65 -5.83
C HIS A 157 2.27 13.25 -4.44
N ARG A 158 3.49 13.60 -4.01
CA ARG A 158 3.74 14.31 -2.75
C ARG A 158 3.11 15.70 -2.77
N SER A 159 3.32 16.46 -3.86
CA SER A 159 2.72 17.77 -4.02
C SER A 159 1.19 17.69 -4.02
N ASP A 160 0.60 16.75 -4.75
CA ASP A 160 -0.84 16.52 -4.80
C ASP A 160 -1.42 16.12 -3.43
N PHE A 161 -0.65 15.37 -2.63
CA PHE A 161 -1.03 15.04 -1.26
C PHE A 161 -1.16 16.29 -0.38
N TYR A 162 -0.19 17.21 -0.43
CA TYR A 162 -0.21 18.39 0.43
C TYR A 162 -1.12 19.51 -0.09
N ASN A 163 -1.07 19.76 -1.40
CA ASN A 163 -1.59 20.97 -2.06
C ASN A 163 -2.75 20.70 -3.02
N GLY A 164 -3.08 19.44 -3.31
CA GLY A 164 -4.15 19.10 -4.25
C GLY A 164 -5.53 19.52 -3.76
N SER A 165 -6.40 19.89 -4.71
CA SER A 165 -7.83 20.00 -4.44
C SER A 165 -8.40 18.63 -4.06
N SER A 166 -9.38 18.60 -3.16
CA SER A 166 -9.86 17.42 -2.44
C SER A 166 -10.54 16.32 -3.29
N SER A 167 -10.45 16.37 -4.62
CA SER A 167 -11.24 15.51 -5.51
C SER A 167 -10.51 14.86 -6.70
N SER A 168 -9.24 15.17 -7.00
CA SER A 168 -8.53 14.50 -8.11
C SER A 168 -7.07 14.20 -7.81
N GLY A 169 -6.75 12.92 -7.59
CA GLY A 169 -5.36 12.43 -7.41
C GLY A 169 -5.22 11.34 -6.35
N PHE A 170 -4.20 10.51 -6.47
CA PHE A 170 -3.87 9.47 -5.47
C PHE A 170 -3.59 10.10 -4.09
N GLY A 171 -2.74 11.13 -4.05
CA GLY A 171 -2.32 11.80 -2.81
C GLY A 171 -3.49 12.44 -2.06
N SER A 172 -4.36 13.17 -2.77
CA SER A 172 -5.54 13.82 -2.15
C SER A 172 -6.56 12.81 -1.63
N ARG A 173 -6.77 11.69 -2.33
CA ARG A 173 -7.61 10.58 -1.84
C ARG A 173 -7.06 9.97 -0.56
N LEU A 174 -5.75 9.68 -0.49
CA LEU A 174 -5.12 9.16 0.72
C LEU A 174 -5.26 10.09 1.92
N LYS A 175 -5.02 11.39 1.72
CA LYS A 175 -5.16 12.40 2.79
C LYS A 175 -6.58 12.48 3.34
N LYS A 176 -7.61 12.30 2.49
CA LYS A 176 -9.02 12.23 2.92
C LYS A 176 -9.30 11.11 3.93
N PHE A 177 -8.57 10.00 3.85
CA PHE A 177 -8.67 8.89 4.81
C PHE A 177 -7.84 9.11 6.09
N GLY A 178 -7.15 10.24 6.21
CA GLY A 178 -6.38 10.62 7.39
C GLY A 178 -5.02 9.92 7.49
N PHE A 179 -4.50 9.40 6.37
CA PHE A 179 -3.11 8.98 6.26
C PHE A 179 -2.19 10.18 6.14
N GLU A 180 -0.95 10.00 6.59
CA GLU A 180 0.16 10.94 6.44
C GLU A 180 1.10 10.45 5.33
N TRP A 181 1.82 11.36 4.68
CA TRP A 181 2.80 10.98 3.65
C TRP A 181 3.86 10.02 4.19
N THR A 182 4.24 10.20 5.45
CA THR A 182 5.20 9.38 6.20
C THR A 182 4.71 7.96 6.48
N ASP A 183 3.40 7.68 6.32
CA ASP A 183 2.85 6.33 6.40
C ASP A 183 3.13 5.51 5.14
N LEU A 184 3.75 6.09 4.10
CA LEU A 184 3.92 5.43 2.81
C LEU A 184 5.33 4.86 2.61
N VAL A 185 5.39 3.76 1.88
CA VAL A 185 6.62 3.22 1.30
C VAL A 185 6.47 3.23 -0.21
N PHE A 186 7.42 3.89 -0.88
CA PHE A 186 7.50 3.92 -2.34
C PHE A 186 8.40 2.78 -2.80
N VAL A 187 7.86 1.90 -3.63
CA VAL A 187 8.63 0.81 -4.26
C VAL A 187 8.64 1.07 -5.76
N ALA A 188 9.81 1.13 -6.37
CA ALA A 188 9.92 1.38 -7.80
C ALA A 188 10.94 0.48 -8.47
N SER A 189 10.64 0.08 -9.70
CA SER A 189 11.58 -0.63 -10.58
C SER A 189 11.78 0.19 -11.85
N PRO A 190 13.00 0.66 -12.12
CA PRO A 190 13.37 1.18 -13.43
C PRO A 190 13.01 0.19 -14.52
N SER A 191 12.58 0.70 -15.66
CA SER A 191 12.26 -0.12 -16.82
C SER A 191 13.02 0.35 -18.06
N ARG A 192 13.42 -0.62 -18.88
CA ARG A 192 13.87 -0.36 -20.26
C ARG A 192 12.70 -0.34 -21.25
N ALA A 193 11.56 -0.93 -20.88
CA ALA A 193 10.34 -0.87 -21.67
C ALA A 193 9.74 0.54 -21.59
N TYR A 194 9.17 1.03 -22.70
CA TYR A 194 8.65 2.38 -22.81
C TYR A 194 7.29 2.40 -23.52
N GLY A 195 6.52 3.48 -23.32
CA GLY A 195 5.25 3.68 -24.01
C GLY A 195 4.23 2.58 -23.75
N ASN A 196 3.73 1.94 -24.82
CA ASN A 196 2.66 0.95 -24.74
C ASN A 196 3.06 -0.33 -24.00
N GLU A 197 4.32 -0.78 -24.13
CA GLU A 197 4.79 -1.97 -23.43
C GLU A 197 4.73 -1.80 -21.91
N LEU A 198 5.15 -0.62 -21.43
CA LEU A 198 5.11 -0.30 -20.01
C LEU A 198 3.67 -0.19 -19.48
N ARG A 199 2.71 0.24 -20.32
CA ARG A 199 1.28 0.23 -19.98
C ARG A 199 0.71 -1.19 -19.87
N GLU A 200 1.14 -2.12 -20.71
CA GLU A 200 0.72 -3.53 -20.56
C GLU A 200 1.34 -4.17 -19.32
N VAL A 201 2.59 -3.83 -18.99
CA VAL A 201 3.22 -4.23 -17.71
C VAL A 201 2.43 -3.66 -16.53
N GLU A 202 2.03 -2.39 -16.57
CA GLU A 202 1.19 -1.78 -15.53
C GLU A 202 -0.11 -2.57 -15.33
N LYS A 203 -0.84 -2.88 -16.40
CA LYS A 203 -2.08 -3.67 -16.34
C LYS A 203 -1.84 -5.06 -15.75
N ALA A 204 -0.78 -5.75 -16.18
CA ALA A 204 -0.42 -7.06 -15.67
C ALA A 204 -0.09 -7.00 -14.17
N VAL A 205 0.66 -5.99 -13.73
CA VAL A 205 0.96 -5.77 -12.32
C VAL A 205 -0.33 -5.46 -11.55
N GLN A 206 -1.16 -4.52 -12.02
CA GLN A 206 -2.44 -4.21 -11.37
C GLN A 206 -3.35 -5.44 -11.24
N LEU A 207 -3.36 -6.34 -12.24
CA LEU A 207 -4.10 -7.60 -12.19
C LEU A 207 -3.54 -8.54 -11.11
N LEU A 208 -2.22 -8.67 -11.01
CA LEU A 208 -1.55 -9.61 -10.10
C LEU A 208 -1.61 -9.18 -8.64
N ILE A 209 -1.27 -7.91 -8.36
CA ILE A 209 -1.14 -7.40 -6.98
C ILE A 209 -2.38 -6.67 -6.49
N ASN A 210 -3.31 -6.35 -7.41
CA ASN A 210 -4.63 -5.80 -7.13
C ASN A 210 -4.54 -4.61 -6.15
N PRO A 211 -4.16 -3.40 -6.60
CA PRO A 211 -3.98 -2.24 -5.72
C PRO A 211 -5.30 -1.68 -5.19
N ILE A 212 -5.34 -1.22 -3.94
CA ILE A 212 -6.59 -0.79 -3.27
C ILE A 212 -7.31 0.29 -4.07
N LEU A 213 -6.56 1.31 -4.49
CA LEU A 213 -7.00 2.40 -5.35
C LEU A 213 -6.53 2.10 -6.78
N GLY A 214 -7.35 1.38 -7.55
CA GLY A 214 -7.16 1.26 -8.98
C GLY A 214 -7.36 2.60 -9.71
N LEU A 215 -6.74 2.73 -10.87
CA LEU A 215 -7.13 3.73 -11.86
C LEU A 215 -8.55 3.39 -12.34
N ARG A 216 -9.47 4.35 -12.31
CA ARG A 216 -10.83 4.21 -12.86
C ARG A 216 -10.81 4.50 -14.35
#